data_AF-A0A935GD63-F1
#
_entry.id   AF-A0A935GD63-F1
#
_cell.length_a   1.000
_cell.length_b   1.000
_cell.length_c   1.000
_cell.angle_alpha   90.00
_cell.angle_beta   90.00
_cell.angle_gamma   90.00
#
_symmetry.space_group_name_H-M   'P 1'
#
loop_
_entity.id
_entity.type
_entity.pdbx_description
1 polymer ?
#
loop_
_entity_poly.entity_id
_entity_poly.type
_entity_poly.pdbx_seq_one_letter_code
_entity_poly.pdbx_strand_id
1 'polypeptide(L)'
;MLAAVEEIIKEAKDEFGEILAISEHFASISDLSYLGFQGEKDELVPLALNTPGWGIIYDIPLDDLLLLDIPVVNLGPMGKDAHKFVERLELDYSLDVVPKLLKSLIQKLS
;
A
#
# COMPACT_ATOMS: atom_id res chain seq x y z
N MET A 1 -11.28 -1.69 -9.52
CA MET A 1 -10.45 -1.07 -8.48
C MET A 1 -10.09 0.38 -8.81
N LEU A 2 -9.45 0.69 -9.95
CA LEU A 2 -9.02 2.07 -10.28
C LEU A 2 -10.17 3.10 -10.23
N ALA A 3 -11.32 2.79 -10.82
CA ALA A 3 -12.50 3.67 -10.75
C ALA A 3 -12.96 3.95 -9.30
N ALA A 4 -12.93 2.94 -8.42
CA ALA A 4 -13.25 3.13 -7.01
C ALA A 4 -12.23 4.04 -6.31
N VAL A 5 -10.94 3.92 -6.65
CA VAL A 5 -9.88 4.80 -6.12
C VAL A 5 -10.08 6.25 -6.59
N GLU A 6 -10.39 6.47 -7.86
CA GLU A 6 -10.67 7.81 -8.40
C GLU A 6 -11.89 8.46 -7.73
N GLU A 7 -12.95 7.67 -7.48
CA GLU A 7 -14.11 8.14 -6.72
C GLU A 7 -13.74 8.52 -5.28
N ILE A 8 -12.89 7.73 -4.61
CA ILE A 8 -12.43 8.04 -3.25
C ILE A 8 -11.56 9.28 -3.20
N ILE A 9 -10.72 9.53 -4.21
CA ILE A 9 -9.93 10.77 -4.31
C ILE A 9 -10.86 11.98 -4.45
N LYS A 10 -11.96 11.84 -5.21
CA LYS A 10 -12.97 12.88 -5.33
C LYS A 10 -13.72 13.10 -4.01
N GLU A 11 -14.17 12.02 -3.37
CA GLU A 11 -14.86 12.05 -2.07
C GLU A 11 -14.00 12.72 -0.99
N ALA A 12 -12.72 12.35 -0.91
CA ALA A 12 -11.75 12.96 0.00
C ALA A 12 -11.70 14.49 -0.16
N LYS A 13 -11.67 14.96 -1.41
CA LYS A 13 -11.63 16.40 -1.72
C LYS A 13 -12.95 17.10 -1.42
N ASP A 14 -14.06 16.54 -1.90
CA ASP A 14 -15.37 17.20 -1.87
C ASP A 14 -15.98 17.19 -0.46
N GLU A 15 -15.78 16.13 0.32
CA GLU A 15 -16.39 15.97 1.65
C GLU A 15 -15.47 16.36 2.81
N PHE A 16 -14.15 16.17 2.66
CA PHE A 16 -13.18 16.36 3.74
C PHE A 16 -12.13 17.44 3.45
N GLY A 17 -12.08 17.98 2.22
CA GLY A 17 -11.06 18.94 1.82
C GLY A 17 -9.65 18.34 1.68
N GLU A 18 -9.54 17.01 1.70
CA GLU A 18 -8.28 16.29 1.65
C GLU A 18 -7.84 16.03 0.20
N ILE A 19 -6.57 16.32 -0.09
CA ILE A 19 -6.00 16.11 -1.42
C ILE A 19 -5.21 14.80 -1.41
N LEU A 20 -5.79 13.76 -2.01
CA LEU A 20 -5.14 12.48 -2.21
C LEU A 20 -4.59 12.35 -3.64
N ALA A 21 -3.53 11.58 -3.79
CA ALA A 21 -2.94 11.24 -5.09
C ALA A 21 -2.61 9.75 -5.13
N ILE A 22 -2.69 9.16 -6.32
CA ILE A 22 -2.25 7.78 -6.55
C ILE A 22 -0.72 7.77 -6.59
N SER A 23 -0.12 6.84 -5.84
CA SER A 23 1.32 6.54 -5.88
C SER A 23 1.50 5.05 -6.12
N GLU A 24 2.29 4.71 -7.15
CA GLU A 24 2.68 3.32 -7.43
C GLU A 24 3.79 2.82 -6.50
N HIS A 25 4.39 3.73 -5.71
CA HIS A 25 5.47 3.42 -4.79
C HIS A 25 5.07 3.73 -3.34
N PHE A 26 5.37 2.80 -2.45
CA PHE A 26 5.24 2.98 -1.01
C PHE A 26 6.63 2.96 -0.37
N ALA A 27 7.03 4.06 0.27
CA ALA A 27 8.38 4.24 0.82
C ALA A 27 8.59 3.52 2.17
N SER A 28 7.90 2.40 2.37
CA SER A 28 7.89 1.61 3.61
C SER A 28 7.61 0.15 3.27
N ILE A 29 7.72 -0.73 4.27
CA ILE A 29 7.47 -2.16 4.10
C ILE A 29 5.96 -2.40 4.16
N SER A 30 5.44 -3.23 3.25
CA SER A 30 4.04 -3.63 3.24
C SER A 30 3.90 -5.02 2.63
N ASP A 31 3.12 -5.89 3.27
CA ASP A 31 2.81 -7.22 2.74
C ASP A 31 2.10 -7.16 1.37
N LEU A 32 1.52 -6.00 1.01
CA LEU A 32 0.94 -5.77 -0.31
C LEU A 32 1.97 -5.89 -1.45
N SER A 33 3.27 -5.75 -1.17
CA SER A 33 4.32 -5.94 -2.18
C SER A 33 4.40 -7.36 -2.75
N TYR A 34 3.70 -8.33 -2.14
CA TYR A 34 3.69 -9.71 -2.62
C TYR A 34 2.55 -10.04 -3.60
N LEU A 35 1.60 -9.13 -3.82
CA LEU A 35 0.29 -9.50 -4.39
C LEU A 35 0.06 -9.09 -5.84
N GLY A 36 0.94 -8.32 -6.47
CA GLY A 36 0.68 -7.77 -7.81
C GLY A 36 1.94 -7.50 -8.62
N PHE A 37 2.97 -8.33 -8.47
CA PHE A 37 4.20 -8.21 -9.25
C PHE A 37 3.94 -8.73 -10.68
N GLN A 38 4.01 -7.84 -11.66
CA GLN A 38 3.76 -8.16 -13.08
C GLN A 38 5.05 -8.21 -13.93
N GLY A 39 6.22 -8.25 -13.30
CA GLY A 39 7.52 -8.35 -13.98
C GLY A 39 8.01 -9.78 -14.14
N GLU A 40 9.19 -9.93 -14.72
CA GLU A 40 9.82 -11.24 -14.92
C GLU A 40 10.57 -11.73 -13.68
N LYS A 41 10.72 -13.05 -13.54
CA LYS A 41 11.44 -13.67 -12.40
C LYS A 41 12.85 -13.11 -12.22
N ASP A 42 13.56 -12.83 -13.31
CA ASP A 42 14.92 -12.31 -13.28
C ASP A 42 15.02 -10.89 -12.69
N GLU A 43 13.93 -10.12 -12.71
CA GLU A 43 13.85 -8.80 -12.09
C GLU A 43 13.79 -8.85 -10.55
N LEU A 44 13.50 -10.03 -9.97
CA LEU A 44 13.53 -10.28 -8.53
C LEU A 44 14.93 -10.71 -8.05
N VAL A 45 15.87 -11.02 -8.95
CA VAL A 45 17.24 -11.39 -8.59
C VAL A 45 17.94 -10.27 -7.80
N PRO A 46 17.88 -8.98 -8.21
CA PRO A 46 18.43 -7.89 -7.41
C PRO A 46 17.82 -7.80 -6.00
N LEU A 47 16.52 -8.06 -5.84
CA LEU A 47 15.86 -8.09 -4.53
C LEU A 47 16.49 -9.17 -3.64
N ALA A 48 16.61 -10.40 -4.15
CA ALA A 48 17.22 -11.51 -3.42
C ALA A 48 18.68 -11.21 -3.02
N LEU A 49 19.48 -10.68 -3.95
CA LEU A 49 20.90 -10.35 -3.72
C LEU A 49 21.10 -9.23 -2.68
N ASN A 50 20.12 -8.33 -2.54
CA ASN A 50 20.18 -7.21 -1.59
C ASN A 50 19.39 -7.47 -0.30
N THR A 51 18.81 -8.65 -0.11
CA THR A 51 18.08 -9.01 1.11
C THR A 51 18.95 -9.90 2.01
N PRO A 52 19.41 -9.41 3.17
CA PRO A 52 20.25 -10.20 4.07
C PRO A 52 19.56 -11.50 4.51
N GLY A 53 20.27 -12.63 4.32
CA GLY A 53 19.77 -13.93 4.76
C GLY A 53 18.73 -14.58 3.84
N TRP A 54 18.58 -14.08 2.60
CA TRP A 54 17.76 -14.70 1.57
C TRP A 54 18.13 -16.18 1.36
N GLY A 55 17.13 -17.05 1.31
CA GLY A 55 17.27 -18.50 1.18
C GLY A 55 17.81 -19.23 2.43
N ILE A 56 18.02 -18.52 3.54
CA ILE A 56 18.51 -19.12 4.81
C ILE A 56 17.54 -18.82 5.96
N ILE A 57 17.33 -17.54 6.26
CA ILE A 57 16.44 -17.09 7.35
C ILE A 57 15.17 -16.43 6.81
N TYR A 58 15.17 -16.05 5.54
CA TYR A 58 14.05 -15.44 4.85
C TYR A 58 14.02 -15.99 3.42
N ASP A 59 12.88 -16.50 2.98
CA ASP A 59 12.72 -17.06 1.65
C ASP A 59 11.30 -16.79 1.15
N ILE A 60 11.16 -16.58 -0.15
CA ILE A 60 9.87 -16.37 -0.81
C ILE A 60 9.74 -17.38 -1.94
N PRO A 61 8.62 -18.12 -2.04
CA PRO A 61 8.36 -19.00 -3.16
C PRO A 61 8.08 -18.15 -4.41
N LEU A 62 9.14 -17.75 -5.13
CA LEU A 62 9.04 -16.84 -6.28
C LEU A 62 8.11 -17.37 -7.37
N ASP A 63 8.08 -18.69 -7.57
CA ASP A 63 7.19 -19.31 -8.56
C ASP A 63 5.72 -19.15 -8.17
N ASP A 64 5.38 -19.25 -6.88
CA ASP A 64 4.02 -19.03 -6.40
C ASP A 64 3.65 -17.54 -6.40
N LEU A 65 4.61 -16.66 -6.08
CA LEU A 65 4.44 -15.21 -6.11
C LEU A 65 4.03 -14.73 -7.50
N LEU A 66 4.67 -15.25 -8.55
CA LEU A 66 4.38 -14.90 -9.94
C LEU A 66 3.00 -15.35 -10.42
N LEU A 67 2.31 -16.23 -9.68
CA LEU A 67 0.93 -16.60 -9.95
C LEU A 67 -0.09 -15.61 -9.36
N LEU A 68 0.34 -14.72 -8.45
CA LEU A 68 -0.53 -13.75 -7.79
C LEU A 68 -0.58 -12.44 -8.59
N ASP A 69 -1.64 -12.30 -9.38
CA ASP A 69 -2.03 -11.04 -10.03
C ASP A 69 -3.27 -10.45 -9.35
N ILE A 70 -3.09 -10.05 -8.09
CA ILE A 70 -4.14 -9.49 -7.25
C ILE A 70 -3.94 -7.96 -7.16
N PRO A 71 -4.89 -7.16 -7.67
CA PRO A 71 -4.79 -5.72 -7.57
C PRO A 71 -4.87 -5.28 -6.10
N VAL A 72 -3.92 -4.46 -5.66
CA VAL A 72 -3.85 -3.93 -4.29
C VAL A 72 -3.98 -2.42 -4.23
N VAL A 73 -4.55 -1.92 -3.14
CA VAL A 73 -4.60 -0.50 -2.78
C VAL A 73 -4.21 -0.33 -1.32
N ASN A 74 -3.31 0.60 -1.04
CA ASN A 74 -2.93 0.97 0.32
C ASN A 74 -3.54 2.34 0.66
N LEU A 75 -4.59 2.33 1.48
CA LEU A 75 -5.22 3.54 2.01
C LEU A 75 -5.13 3.49 3.54
N GLY A 76 -4.46 4.47 4.13
CA GLY A 76 -4.12 4.44 5.54
C GLY A 76 -3.88 5.82 6.14
N PRO A 77 -3.63 5.87 7.46
CA PRO A 77 -3.49 7.11 8.20
C PRO A 77 -2.26 7.92 7.76
N MET A 78 -2.27 9.22 8.09
CA MET A 78 -1.18 10.12 7.78
C MET A 78 -0.32 10.33 9.02
N GLY A 79 0.92 9.87 8.95
CA GLY A 79 1.91 10.04 10.02
C GLY A 79 3.26 10.49 9.48
N LYS A 80 4.18 10.74 10.41
CA LYS A 80 5.56 11.06 10.09
C LYS A 80 6.51 10.40 11.08
N ASP A 81 7.68 10.02 10.58
CA ASP A 81 8.76 9.42 11.36
C ASP A 81 8.39 8.07 12.01
N ALA A 82 7.68 7.21 11.28
CA ALA A 82 7.38 5.84 11.69
C ALA A 82 8.64 5.09 12.15
N HIS A 83 8.53 4.35 13.26
CA HIS A 83 9.63 3.62 13.91
C HIS A 83 10.78 4.52 14.43
N LYS A 84 10.54 5.82 14.64
CA LYS A 84 11.49 6.72 15.30
C LYS A 84 10.89 7.28 16.59
N PHE A 85 11.73 7.78 17.50
CA PHE A 85 11.26 8.36 18.77
C PHE A 85 10.38 9.62 18.63
N VAL A 86 10.35 10.23 17.43
CA VAL A 86 9.52 11.40 17.08
C VAL A 86 8.31 11.03 16.21
N GLU A 87 7.97 9.74 16.16
CA GLU A 87 6.78 9.25 15.46
C GLU A 87 5.54 10.00 15.92
N ARG A 88 4.72 10.43 14.96
CA ARG A 88 3.49 11.18 15.21
C ARG A 88 2.48 10.98 14.09
N LEU A 89 1.23 11.22 14.44
CA LEU A 89 0.07 11.06 13.58
C LEU A 89 -0.65 12.41 13.43
N GLU A 90 -1.20 12.68 12.26
CA GLU A 90 -2.19 13.73 12.08
C GLU A 90 -3.55 13.16 12.51
N LEU A 91 -4.13 13.71 13.58
CA LEU A 91 -5.24 13.07 14.28
C LEU A 91 -6.56 13.25 13.54
N ASP A 92 -6.82 14.42 12.97
CA ASP A 92 -8.10 14.73 12.34
C ASP A 92 -8.30 13.83 11.10
N TYR A 93 -7.30 13.75 10.24
CA TYR A 93 -7.27 12.85 9.10
C TYR A 93 -7.36 11.39 9.53
N SER A 94 -6.52 10.98 10.49
CA SER A 94 -6.33 9.56 10.79
C SER A 94 -7.46 8.94 11.61
N LEU A 95 -8.16 9.74 12.41
CA LEU A 95 -9.25 9.26 13.27
C LEU A 95 -10.63 9.60 12.72
N ASP A 96 -10.78 10.67 11.95
CA ASP A 96 -12.10 11.10 11.45
C ASP A 96 -12.28 10.96 9.94
N VAL A 97 -11.23 11.11 9.12
CA VAL A 97 -11.35 11.11 7.65
C VAL A 97 -11.07 9.73 7.05
N VAL A 98 -9.85 9.22 7.19
CA VAL A 98 -9.45 7.97 6.51
C VAL A 98 -10.30 6.75 6.90
N PRO A 99 -10.83 6.61 8.13
CA PRO A 99 -11.72 5.49 8.43
C PRO A 99 -13.04 5.54 7.63
N LYS A 100 -13.55 6.74 7.35
CA LYS A 100 -14.77 6.93 6.53
C LYS A 100 -14.47 6.63 5.06
N LEU A 101 -13.36 7.15 4.54
CA LEU A 101 -12.90 6.86 3.18
C LEU A 101 -12.62 5.37 2.98
N LEU A 102 -11.99 4.69 3.94
CA LEU A 102 -11.74 3.25 3.88
C LEU A 102 -13.05 2.46 3.84
N LYS A 103 -14.03 2.84 4.67
CA LYS A 103 -15.36 2.22 4.63
C LYS A 103 -16.05 2.44 3.27
N SER A 104 -16.00 3.66 2.73
CA SER A 104 -16.55 3.98 1.41
C SER A 104 -15.86 3.15 0.31
N LEU A 105 -14.53 3.04 0.36
CA LEU A 105 -13.75 2.24 -0.58
C LEU A 105 -14.18 0.77 -0.56
N ILE A 106 -14.31 0.17 0.62
CA ILE A 106 -14.77 -1.22 0.77
C ILE A 106 -16.17 -1.41 0.16
N GLN A 107 -17.08 -0.47 0.39
CA GLN A 107 -18.43 -0.51 -0.17
C GLN A 107 -18.45 -0.40 -1.70
N LYS A 108 -17.54 0.38 -2.29
CA LYS A 108 -17.40 0.53 -3.76
C LYS A 108 -16.69 -0.65 -4.43
N LEU A 109 -15.93 -1.42 -3.67
CA LEU A 109 -15.26 -2.64 -4.13
C LEU A 109 -16.11 -3.92 -3.97
N SER A 110 -17.21 -3.82 -3.22
CA SER A 110 -18.18 -4.91 -3.00
C SER A 110 -19.21 -4.96 -4.13
#